data_AF-A0AAN9UZ50-F1
#
_entry.id   AF-A0AAN9UZ50-F1
#
_cell.length_a   1.000
_cell.length_b   1.000
_cell.length_c   1.000
_cell.angle_alpha   90.00
_cell.angle_beta   90.00
_cell.angle_gamma   90.00
#
_symmetry.space_group_name_H-M   'P 1'
#
loop_
_entity.id
_entity.type
_entity.pdbx_description
1 polymer ?
#
loop_
_entity_poly.entity_id
_entity_poly.type
_entity_poly.pdbx_seq_one_letter_code
_entity_poly.pdbx_strand_id
1 'polypeptide(L)'
;MGHGCCEWWRLITSAIGTIVGIAMFILFFIVWGNHAAGVWALFTGVFAAVCFHLTYLHFRDLLETWHNVETLQGMTLLGVLVSLAGAAGFAWYIFVAVYYQIPVLPMSDSALIASVWAAMTLKFGLTLICTSRSYVNEIYRETPPLLSV
;
A
#
# COMPACT_ATOMS: atom_id res chain seq x y z
N MET A 1 -12.80 13.01 -19.44
CA MET A 1 -12.61 13.94 -18.31
C MET A 1 -11.12 14.30 -18.19
N GLY A 2 -10.76 15.50 -17.72
CA GLY A 2 -9.35 15.87 -17.58
C GLY A 2 -8.71 15.15 -16.39
N HIS A 3 -7.88 14.14 -16.65
CA HIS A 3 -7.15 13.44 -15.59
C HIS A 3 -6.28 14.42 -14.80
N GLY A 4 -6.58 14.59 -13.52
CA GLY A 4 -5.87 15.55 -12.66
C GLY A 4 -4.42 15.13 -12.42
N CYS A 5 -3.52 16.11 -12.24
CA CYS A 5 -2.10 15.89 -11.91
C CYS A 5 -1.91 14.95 -10.69
N CYS A 6 -2.82 15.00 -9.71
CA CYS A 6 -2.80 14.11 -8.54
C CYS A 6 -2.98 12.63 -8.88
N GLU A 7 -3.77 12.30 -9.90
CA GLU A 7 -4.02 10.90 -10.28
C GLU A 7 -2.81 10.30 -10.99
N TRP A 8 -2.23 11.08 -11.90
CA TRP A 8 -0.96 10.74 -12.55
C TRP A 8 0.16 10.52 -11.54
N TRP A 9 0.26 11.38 -10.52
CA TRP A 9 1.24 11.22 -9.45
C TRP A 9 1.05 9.93 -8.65
N ARG A 10 -0.20 9.57 -8.34
CA ARG A 10 -0.52 8.30 -7.64
C ARG A 10 -0.16 7.08 -8.49
N LEU A 11 -0.40 7.15 -9.80
CA LEU A 11 -0.09 6.08 -10.73
C LEU A 11 1.43 5.86 -10.83
N ILE A 12 2.21 6.93 -10.99
CA ILE A 12 3.68 6.85 -11.06
C ILE A 12 4.25 6.31 -9.75
N THR A 13 3.80 6.85 -8.60
CA THR A 13 4.33 6.44 -7.29
C THR A 13 4.00 5.00 -6.92
N SER A 14 2.84 4.48 -7.33
CA SER A 14 2.47 3.06 -7.14
C SER A 14 3.24 2.13 -8.08
N ALA A 15 3.46 2.51 -9.33
CA ALA A 15 4.29 1.75 -10.27
C ALA A 15 5.74 1.62 -9.76
N ILE A 16 6.35 2.74 -9.36
CA ILE A 16 7.70 2.75 -8.78
C ILE A 16 7.72 1.92 -7.49
N GLY A 17 6.73 2.08 -6.62
CA GLY A 17 6.62 1.31 -5.38
C GLY A 17 6.57 -0.20 -5.60
N THR A 18 5.90 -0.65 -6.66
CA THR A 18 5.82 -2.06 -7.03
C THR A 18 7.18 -2.62 -7.45
N ILE A 19 7.86 -1.93 -8.39
CA ILE A 19 9.17 -2.34 -8.90
C ILE A 19 10.20 -2.35 -7.76
N VAL A 20 10.22 -1.29 -6.97
CA VAL A 20 11.16 -1.14 -5.85
C VAL A 20 10.87 -2.17 -4.76
N GLY A 21 9.61 -2.45 -4.42
CA GLY A 21 9.25 -3.47 -3.43
C GLY A 21 9.71 -4.88 -3.83
N ILE A 22 9.47 -5.27 -5.08
CA ILE A 22 9.90 -6.58 -5.61
C ILE A 22 11.42 -6.68 -5.68
N ALA A 23 12.11 -5.64 -6.18
CA ALA A 23 13.57 -5.63 -6.26
C ALA A 23 14.21 -5.75 -4.87
N MET A 24 13.67 -5.02 -3.89
CA MET A 24 14.21 -5.02 -2.53
C MET A 24 13.87 -6.30 -1.77
N PHE A 25 12.75 -6.96 -2.06
CA PHE A 25 12.50 -8.32 -1.58
C PHE A 25 13.61 -9.28 -2.01
N ILE A 26 13.98 -9.28 -3.30
CA ILE A 26 15.05 -10.14 -3.83
C ILE A 26 16.38 -9.84 -3.13
N LEU A 27 16.73 -8.56 -2.96
CA LEU A 27 17.97 -8.15 -2.32
C LEU A 27 18.01 -8.56 -0.83
N PHE A 28 16.96 -8.25 -0.05
CA PHE A 28 16.95 -8.59 1.38
C PHE A 28 16.88 -10.08 1.63
N PHE A 29 16.13 -10.82 0.81
CA PHE A 29 15.91 -12.24 1.02
C PHE A 29 17.11 -13.09 0.55
N ILE A 30 17.69 -12.78 -0.61
CA ILE A 30 18.76 -13.60 -1.22
C ILE A 30 20.15 -13.10 -0.84
N VAL A 31 20.38 -11.78 -0.85
CA VAL A 31 21.73 -11.22 -0.67
C VAL A 31 22.06 -11.02 0.81
N TRP A 32 21.13 -10.45 1.58
CA TRP A 32 21.39 -10.06 2.96
C TRP A 32 20.90 -11.04 4.02
N GLY A 33 20.05 -12.01 3.67
CA GLY A 33 19.45 -12.97 4.61
C GLY A 33 18.47 -12.35 5.61
N ASN A 34 18.08 -11.08 5.41
CA ASN A 34 17.15 -10.38 6.28
C ASN A 34 15.71 -10.68 5.86
N HIS A 35 15.19 -11.83 6.32
CA HIS A 35 13.85 -12.30 5.96
C HIS A 35 12.75 -11.33 6.42
N ALA A 36 12.91 -10.68 7.58
CA ALA A 36 11.92 -9.73 8.09
C ALA A 36 11.77 -8.53 7.14
N ALA A 37 12.87 -7.86 6.78
CA ALA A 37 12.85 -6.74 5.84
C ALA A 37 12.37 -7.18 4.45
N GLY A 38 12.77 -8.37 3.99
CA GLY A 38 12.31 -8.94 2.72
C GLY A 38 10.78 -9.10 2.69
N VAL A 39 10.19 -9.73 3.70
CA VAL A 39 8.74 -9.94 3.77
C VAL A 39 7.97 -8.61 3.74
N TRP A 40 8.43 -7.60 4.48
CA TRP A 40 7.83 -6.26 4.43
C TRP A 40 7.99 -5.56 3.08
N ALA A 41 9.12 -5.76 2.41
CA ALA A 41 9.33 -5.26 1.05
C ALA A 41 8.40 -5.93 0.04
N LEU A 42 8.17 -7.24 0.18
CA LEU A 42 7.21 -7.97 -0.65
C LEU A 42 5.78 -7.47 -0.42
N PHE A 43 5.36 -7.31 0.84
CA PHE A 43 4.04 -6.75 1.14
C PHE A 43 3.88 -5.36 0.55
N THR A 44 4.89 -4.49 0.71
CA THR A 44 4.90 -3.17 0.08
C THR A 44 4.69 -3.26 -1.43
N GLY A 45 5.44 -4.14 -2.12
CA GLY A 45 5.33 -4.33 -3.57
C GLY A 45 3.97 -4.83 -4.02
N VAL A 46 3.41 -5.82 -3.31
CA VAL A 46 2.08 -6.38 -3.62
C VAL A 46 0.98 -5.33 -3.42
N PHE A 47 0.97 -4.61 -2.31
CA PHE A 47 -0.06 -3.59 -2.07
C PHE A 47 0.12 -2.35 -2.96
N ALA A 48 1.35 -2.01 -3.34
CA ALA A 48 1.60 -1.01 -4.38
C ALA A 48 1.04 -1.46 -5.74
N ALA A 49 1.17 -2.75 -6.09
CA ALA A 49 0.61 -3.30 -7.32
C ALA A 49 -0.92 -3.27 -7.33
N VAL A 50 -1.56 -3.58 -6.20
CA VAL A 50 -3.02 -3.45 -6.04
C VAL A 50 -3.46 -1.99 -6.19
N CYS A 51 -2.75 -1.04 -5.55
CA CYS A 51 -3.00 0.39 -5.72
C CYS A 51 -2.85 0.83 -7.20
N PHE A 52 -1.80 0.33 -7.86
CA PHE A 52 -1.54 0.62 -9.27
C PHE A 52 -2.67 0.09 -10.16
N HIS A 53 -3.09 -1.16 -9.96
CA HIS A 53 -4.18 -1.77 -10.71
C HIS A 53 -5.48 -0.97 -10.56
N LEU A 54 -5.82 -0.57 -9.33
CA LEU A 54 -7.03 0.19 -9.06
C LEU A 54 -7.00 1.59 -9.69
N THR A 55 -5.85 2.28 -9.59
CA THR A 55 -5.67 3.61 -10.18
C THR A 55 -5.63 3.56 -11.71
N TYR A 56 -5.04 2.51 -12.28
CA TYR A 56 -5.02 2.26 -13.73
C TYR A 56 -6.43 2.00 -14.27
N LEU A 57 -7.23 1.20 -13.56
CA LEU A 57 -8.60 0.88 -13.96
C LEU A 57 -9.49 2.13 -13.91
N HIS A 58 -9.29 3.00 -12.91
CA HIS A 58 -9.95 4.30 -12.84
C HIS A 58 -9.55 5.22 -14.00
N PHE A 59 -8.25 5.28 -14.33
CA PHE A 59 -7.75 6.08 -15.45
C PHE A 59 -8.34 5.67 -16.81
N ARG A 60 -8.84 4.44 -16.94
CA ARG A 60 -9.43 3.92 -18.17
C ARG A 60 -10.96 4.02 -18.20
N ASP A 61 -11.58 4.69 -17.22
CA ASP A 61 -13.04 4.79 -17.02
C ASP A 61 -13.75 3.42 -17.00
N LEU A 62 -13.01 2.34 -16.72
CA LEU A 62 -13.51 0.95 -16.69
C LEU A 62 -13.99 0.53 -15.29
N LEU A 63 -13.91 1.45 -14.33
CA LEU A 63 -14.15 1.16 -12.92
C LEU A 63 -15.59 0.67 -12.68
N GLU A 64 -16.57 1.33 -13.31
CA GLU A 64 -17.99 0.97 -13.22
C GLU A 64 -18.32 -0.37 -13.91
N THR A 65 -17.52 -0.77 -14.89
CA THR A 65 -17.73 -2.03 -15.63
C THR A 65 -17.17 -3.23 -14.90
N TRP A 66 -16.08 -3.02 -14.14
CA TRP A 66 -15.32 -4.11 -13.52
C TRP A 66 -15.52 -4.25 -12.02
N HIS A 67 -15.99 -3.21 -11.32
CA HIS A 67 -16.10 -3.22 -9.87
C HIS A 67 -17.44 -2.68 -9.38
N ASN A 68 -18.09 -3.47 -8.53
CA ASN A 68 -19.32 -3.10 -7.84
C ASN A 68 -18.99 -2.46 -6.48
N VAL A 69 -19.90 -1.68 -5.88
CA VAL A 69 -19.66 -0.94 -4.63
C VAL A 69 -19.14 -1.86 -3.50
N GLU A 70 -19.65 -3.09 -3.42
CA GLU A 70 -19.22 -4.11 -2.45
C GLU A 70 -17.73 -4.48 -2.59
N THR A 71 -17.22 -4.57 -3.82
CA THR A 71 -15.80 -4.91 -4.08
C THR A 71 -14.87 -3.78 -3.65
N LEU A 72 -15.27 -2.51 -3.84
CA LEU A 72 -14.52 -1.35 -3.34
C LEU A 72 -14.53 -1.29 -1.82
N GLN A 73 -15.65 -1.61 -1.17
CA GLN A 73 -15.71 -1.70 0.29
C GLN A 73 -14.78 -2.80 0.83
N GLY A 74 -14.73 -3.95 0.16
CA GLY A 74 -13.77 -5.02 0.45
C GLY A 74 -12.31 -4.55 0.34
N MET A 75 -11.98 -3.79 -0.70
CA MET A 75 -10.64 -3.18 -0.85
C MET A 75 -10.33 -2.15 0.24
N THR A 76 -11.34 -1.40 0.69
CA THR A 76 -11.18 -0.46 1.81
C THR A 76 -10.84 -1.21 3.10
N LEU A 77 -11.55 -2.30 3.38
CA LEU A 77 -11.28 -3.14 4.56
C LEU A 77 -9.87 -3.74 4.50
N LEU A 78 -9.47 -4.25 3.33
CA LEU A 78 -8.12 -4.76 3.10
C LEU A 78 -7.08 -3.67 3.35
N GLY A 79 -7.29 -2.46 2.84
CA GLY A 79 -6.42 -1.31 3.10
C GLY A 79 -6.31 -0.97 4.60
N VAL A 80 -7.42 -1.06 5.36
CA VAL A 80 -7.42 -0.85 6.82
C VAL A 80 -6.58 -1.91 7.52
N LEU A 81 -6.78 -3.19 7.21
CA LEU A 81 -6.02 -4.29 7.82
C LEU A 81 -4.52 -4.15 7.55
N VAL A 82 -4.15 -3.81 6.32
CA VAL A 82 -2.76 -3.60 5.90
C VAL A 82 -2.14 -2.40 6.57
N SER A 83 -2.89 -1.31 6.70
CA SER A 83 -2.44 -0.11 7.43
C SER A 83 -2.20 -0.44 8.89
N LEU A 84 -3.10 -1.19 9.53
CA LEU A 84 -2.96 -1.59 10.93
C LEU A 84 -1.74 -2.49 11.13
N ALA A 85 -1.54 -3.48 10.25
CA ALA A 85 -0.38 -4.35 10.27
C ALA A 85 0.93 -3.57 10.04
N GLY A 86 0.96 -2.67 9.07
CA GLY A 86 2.11 -1.81 8.79
C GLY A 86 2.45 -0.87 9.95
N ALA A 87 1.45 -0.26 10.59
CA ALA A 87 1.64 0.58 11.76
C ALA A 87 2.16 -0.21 12.98
N ALA A 88 1.60 -1.40 13.24
CA ALA A 88 2.05 -2.28 14.31
C ALA A 88 3.49 -2.76 14.07
N GLY A 89 3.80 -3.18 12.84
CA GLY A 89 5.15 -3.56 12.43
C GLY A 89 6.14 -2.40 12.61
N PHE A 90 5.79 -1.21 12.10
CA PHE A 90 6.62 -0.02 12.22
C PHE A 90 6.94 0.32 13.69
N ALA A 91 5.92 0.38 14.54
CA ALA A 91 6.08 0.65 15.96
C ALA A 91 6.95 -0.41 16.66
N TRP A 92 6.72 -1.69 16.37
CA TRP A 92 7.49 -2.79 16.94
C TRP A 92 8.98 -2.72 16.56
N TYR A 93 9.28 -2.59 15.26
CA TYR A 93 10.67 -2.59 14.79
C TYR A 93 11.44 -1.32 15.22
N ILE A 94 10.76 -0.16 15.32
CA ILE A 94 11.36 1.03 15.93
C ILE A 94 11.65 0.79 17.41
N PHE A 95 10.68 0.27 18.16
CA PHE A 95 10.86 0.00 19.59
C PHE A 95 12.05 -0.94 19.82
N VAL A 96 12.12 -2.05 19.08
CA VAL A 96 13.24 -3.01 19.14
C VAL A 96 14.57 -2.34 18.80
N ALA A 97 14.62 -1.53 17.74
CA ALA A 97 15.84 -0.86 17.34
C ALA A 97 16.35 0.13 18.41
N VAL A 98 15.45 0.89 19.03
CA VAL A 98 15.79 1.86 20.08
C VAL A 98 16.15 1.15 21.39
N TYR A 99 15.40 0.12 21.77
CA TYR A 99 15.60 -0.60 23.04
C TYR A 99 16.92 -1.40 23.04
N TYR A 100 17.19 -2.14 21.97
CA TYR A 100 18.41 -2.96 21.86
C TYR A 100 19.60 -2.21 21.26
N GLN A 101 19.46 -0.92 20.94
CA GLN A 101 20.50 -0.09 20.32
C GLN A 101 21.11 -0.75 19.06
N ILE A 102 20.27 -1.40 18.25
CA ILE A 102 20.73 -2.13 17.07
C ILE A 102 21.18 -1.11 16.02
N PRO A 103 22.45 -1.15 15.58
CA PRO A 103 22.93 -0.21 14.58
C PRO A 103 22.27 -0.43 13.22
N VAL A 104 22.16 0.65 12.43
CA VAL A 104 21.61 0.65 11.05
C VAL A 104 22.45 -0.21 10.10
N LEU A 105 23.69 -0.50 10.47
CA LEU A 105 24.62 -1.35 9.73
C LEU A 105 25.14 -2.41 10.70
N PRO A 106 25.27 -3.69 10.28
CA PRO A 106 25.07 -4.23 8.94
C PRO A 106 23.60 -4.49 8.57
N MET A 107 23.24 -4.25 7.30
CA MET A 107 21.85 -4.36 6.80
C MET A 107 21.19 -5.74 6.98
N SER A 108 22.00 -6.79 7.20
CA SER A 108 21.53 -8.15 7.46
C SER A 108 20.71 -8.28 8.76
N ASP A 109 21.04 -7.52 9.80
CA ASP A 109 20.36 -7.58 11.12
C ASP A 109 19.58 -6.31 11.48
N SER A 110 19.53 -5.32 10.58
CA SER A 110 18.95 -4.03 10.89
C SER A 110 17.43 -4.07 10.96
N ALA A 111 16.89 -4.11 12.18
CA ALA A 111 15.46 -3.95 12.45
C ALA A 111 14.89 -2.62 11.91
N LEU A 112 15.74 -1.58 11.80
CA LEU A 112 15.37 -0.29 11.22
C LEU A 112 15.02 -0.37 9.73
N ILE A 113 15.62 -1.30 8.99
CA ILE A 113 15.26 -1.47 7.57
C ILE A 113 13.87 -2.07 7.50
N ALA A 114 13.57 -3.10 8.30
CA ALA A 114 12.24 -3.68 8.39
C ALA A 114 11.18 -2.64 8.81
N SER A 115 11.50 -1.71 9.71
CA SER A 115 10.58 -0.63 10.08
C SER A 115 10.27 0.29 8.90
N VAL A 116 11.27 0.71 8.11
CA VAL A 116 11.05 1.54 6.92
C VAL A 116 10.11 0.86 5.92
N TRP A 117 10.26 -0.44 5.70
CA TRP A 117 9.37 -1.20 4.81
C TRP A 117 7.97 -1.40 5.38
N ALA A 118 7.84 -1.57 6.69
CA ALA A 118 6.54 -1.56 7.36
C ALA A 118 5.83 -0.20 7.22
N ALA A 119 6.57 0.91 7.34
CA ALA A 119 6.04 2.26 7.10
C ALA A 119 5.63 2.48 5.64
N MET A 120 6.39 1.94 4.68
CA MET A 120 6.01 1.97 3.27
C MET A 120 4.74 1.16 2.99
N THR A 121 4.59 0.01 3.63
CA THR A 121 3.35 -0.79 3.59
C THR A 121 2.18 0.01 4.14
N LEU A 122 2.36 0.71 5.27
CA LEU A 122 1.36 1.62 5.84
C LEU A 122 0.98 2.74 4.85
N LYS A 123 1.95 3.37 4.20
CA LYS A 123 1.68 4.43 3.20
C LYS A 123 0.78 3.94 2.07
N PHE A 124 1.08 2.76 1.51
CA PHE A 124 0.24 2.21 0.43
C PHE A 124 -1.11 1.70 0.94
N GLY A 125 -1.18 1.16 2.16
CA GLY A 125 -2.44 0.83 2.82
C GLY A 125 -3.36 2.05 2.96
N LEU A 126 -2.84 3.17 3.47
CA LEU A 126 -3.58 4.43 3.60
C LEU A 126 -4.01 4.98 2.24
N THR A 127 -3.12 4.88 1.25
CA THR A 127 -3.42 5.31 -0.12
C THR A 127 -4.62 4.53 -0.65
N LEU A 128 -4.63 3.20 -0.50
CA LEU A 128 -5.72 2.32 -0.93
C LEU A 128 -7.06 2.66 -0.26
N ILE A 129 -7.06 2.97 1.04
CA ILE A 129 -8.27 3.40 1.77
C ILE A 129 -8.81 4.69 1.16
N CYS A 130 -7.93 5.69 0.96
CA CYS A 130 -8.33 6.98 0.42
C CYS A 130 -8.86 6.84 -1.01
N THR A 131 -8.16 6.09 -1.87
CA THR A 131 -8.58 5.88 -3.27
C THR A 131 -9.94 5.19 -3.32
N SER A 132 -10.11 4.11 -2.55
CA SER A 132 -11.33 3.32 -2.59
C SER A 132 -12.54 4.11 -2.07
N ARG A 133 -12.38 4.86 -0.97
CA ARG A 133 -13.44 5.74 -0.44
C ARG A 133 -13.81 6.86 -1.41
N SER A 134 -12.82 7.47 -2.07
CA SER A 134 -13.10 8.49 -3.09
C SER A 134 -13.94 7.92 -4.23
N TYR A 135 -13.61 6.71 -4.71
CA TYR A 135 -14.36 6.07 -5.79
C TYR A 135 -15.77 5.63 -5.37
N VAL A 136 -15.94 5.11 -4.14
CA VAL A 136 -17.27 4.82 -3.59
C VAL A 136 -18.14 6.07 -3.52
N ASN A 137 -17.57 7.19 -3.05
CA ASN A 137 -18.30 8.46 -2.98
C ASN A 137 -18.68 9.01 -4.36
N GLU A 138 -17.84 8.81 -5.39
CA GLU A 138 -18.14 9.22 -6.76
C GLU A 138 -19.32 8.41 -7.32
N ILE A 139 -19.29 7.08 -7.17
CA ILE A 139 -20.39 6.20 -7.60
C ILE A 139 -21.70 6.58 -6.90
N TYR A 140 -21.67 6.84 -5.59
CA TYR A 140 -22.84 7.30 -4.83
C TYR A 140 -23.40 8.65 -5.30
N ARG A 141 -22.56 9.54 -5.84
CA ARG A 141 -23.01 10.82 -6.42
C ARG A 141 -23.71 10.62 -7.75
N GLU A 142 -23.20 9.74 -8.60
CA GLU A 142 -23.77 9.48 -9.92
C GLU A 142 -25.05 8.63 -9.85
N THR A 143 -25.13 7.71 -8.88
CA THR A 143 -26.33 6.90 -8.59
C THR A 143 -26.72 7.03 -7.12
N PRO A 144 -27.50 8.07 -6.74
CA PRO A 144 -27.99 8.18 -5.38
C PRO A 144 -28.87 6.95 -5.06
N PRO A 145 -28.61 6.23 -3.96
CA PRO A 145 -29.42 5.09 -3.57
C PRO A 145 -30.83 5.60 -3.28
N LEU A 146 -31.82 5.02 -3.96
CA LEU A 146 -33.23 5.38 -3.84
C LEU A 146 -33.84 5.10 -2.45
N LEU A 147 -33.06 4.59 -1.49
CA LEU A 147 -33.49 4.33 -0.13
C LEU A 147 -32.51 4.98 0.86
N SER A 148 -32.87 6.18 1.30
CA SER A 148 -32.53 6.67 2.63
C SER A 148 -33.30 5.86 3.67
N VAL A 149 -32.62 4.94 4.38
CA VAL A 149 -33.10 4.35 5.62
C VAL A 149 -31.96 4.31 6.61
#